data_AF-A0A970TE25-F1
#
_entry.id   AF-A0A970TE25-F1
#
_cell.length_a   1.000
_cell.length_b   1.000
_cell.length_c   1.000
_cell.angle_alpha   90.00
_cell.angle_beta   90.00
_cell.angle_gamma   90.00
#
_symmetry.space_group_name_H-M   'P 1'
#
loop_
_entity.id
_entity.type
_entity.pdbx_description
1 polymer ?
#
loop_
_entity_poly.entity_id
_entity_poly.type
_entity_poly.pdbx_seq_one_letter_code
_entity_poly.pdbx_strand_id
1 'polypeptide(L)'
;MSTDWHAEAREALPILIRCARRGETITYGELGEQIGVHHRQVGRILGIIRDEICRRGERAPMLNVLVVRKDQGVPGTEVLAERSRYLPEDKLEAKVAEHQHDVFSYDGWDEFLAEQGLKPVE
;
A
#
# COMPACT_ATOMS: atom_id res chain seq x y z
N MET A 1 -15.03 -9.13 16.31
CA MET A 1 -14.68 -9.36 14.90
C MET A 1 -13.41 -10.17 14.89
N SER A 2 -13.42 -11.34 14.25
CA SER A 2 -12.20 -12.13 14.04
C SER A 2 -11.27 -11.30 13.19
N THR A 3 -10.07 -11.01 13.66
CA THR A 3 -9.13 -10.16 12.93
C THR A 3 -8.12 -11.02 12.21
N ASP A 4 -8.50 -11.45 11.00
CA ASP A 4 -7.60 -12.14 10.09
C ASP A 4 -6.95 -11.12 9.16
N TRP A 5 -5.95 -10.44 9.71
CA TRP A 5 -5.21 -9.38 9.04
C TRP A 5 -4.59 -9.80 7.70
N HIS A 6 -4.39 -11.10 7.47
CA HIS A 6 -3.92 -11.62 6.19
C HIS A 6 -5.04 -11.69 5.16
N ALA A 7 -6.26 -12.06 5.58
CA ALA A 7 -7.43 -12.03 4.70
C ALA A 7 -7.69 -10.59 4.24
N GLU A 8 -7.70 -9.62 5.16
CA GLU A 8 -7.95 -8.21 4.80
C GLU A 8 -6.79 -7.62 3.95
N ALA A 9 -5.55 -8.06 4.17
CA ALA A 9 -4.42 -7.71 3.29
C ALA A 9 -4.61 -8.23 1.86
N ARG A 10 -5.12 -9.46 1.70
CA ARG A 10 -5.43 -10.04 0.38
C ARG A 10 -6.56 -9.31 -0.32
N GLU A 11 -7.56 -8.81 0.42
CA GLU A 11 -8.63 -7.98 -0.13
C GLU A 11 -8.15 -6.60 -0.57
N ALA A 12 -7.20 -6.01 0.16
CA ALA A 12 -6.62 -4.71 -0.18
C ALA A 12 -5.72 -4.75 -1.43
N LEU A 13 -5.09 -5.89 -1.74
CA LEU A 13 -4.12 -6.01 -2.83
C LEU A 13 -4.67 -5.60 -4.21
N PRO A 14 -5.80 -6.13 -4.71
CA PRO A 14 -6.35 -5.73 -6.00
C PRO A 14 -6.67 -4.23 -6.06
N ILE A 15 -7.17 -3.65 -4.97
CA ILE A 15 -7.52 -2.23 -4.89
C ILE A 15 -6.28 -1.36 -5.04
N LEU A 16 -5.21 -1.68 -4.30
CA LEU A 16 -3.94 -0.95 -4.38
C LEU A 16 -3.28 -1.11 -5.75
N ILE A 17 -3.38 -2.29 -6.35
CA ILE A 17 -2.83 -2.55 -7.68
C ILE A 17 -3.61 -1.81 -8.77
N ARG A 18 -4.93 -1.68 -8.65
CA ARG A 18 -5.72 -0.81 -9.52
C ARG A 18 -5.23 0.64 -9.42
N CYS A 19 -5.00 1.14 -8.21
CA CYS A 19 -4.44 2.49 -7.99
C CYS A 19 -3.05 2.62 -8.64
N ALA A 20 -2.18 1.62 -8.45
CA ALA A 20 -0.85 1.58 -9.06
C ALA A 20 -0.93 1.70 -10.59
N ARG A 21 -1.78 0.90 -11.23
CA ARG A 21 -1.96 0.89 -12.68
C ARG A 21 -2.52 2.20 -13.24
N ARG A 22 -3.27 2.96 -12.42
CA ARG A 22 -3.87 4.25 -12.80
C ARG A 22 -2.99 5.45 -12.46
N GLY A 23 -1.87 5.26 -11.76
CA GLY A 23 -1.07 6.37 -11.25
C GLY A 23 -1.79 7.16 -10.15
N GLU A 24 -2.69 6.51 -9.41
CA GLU A 24 -3.55 7.13 -8.41
C GLU A 24 -3.11 6.74 -6.98
N THR A 25 -3.40 7.62 -6.03
CA THR A 25 -3.29 7.34 -4.59
C THR A 25 -4.68 7.13 -3.98
N ILE A 26 -4.72 6.51 -2.81
CA ILE A 26 -5.97 6.24 -2.06
C ILE A 26 -5.78 6.65 -0.60
N THR A 27 -6.81 7.17 0.06
CA THR A 27 -6.71 7.50 1.48
C THR A 27 -6.89 6.27 2.38
N TYR A 28 -6.38 6.35 3.61
CA TYR A 28 -6.67 5.34 4.65
C TYR A 28 -8.17 5.13 4.88
N GLY A 29 -8.98 6.17 4.70
CA GLY A 29 -10.43 6.11 4.85
C GLY A 29 -11.08 5.31 3.72
N GLU A 30 -10.74 5.65 2.48
CA GLU A 30 -11.29 4.99 1.28
C GLU A 30 -10.85 3.52 1.19
N LEU A 31 -9.59 3.22 1.52
CA LEU A 31 -9.14 1.82 1.54
C LEU A 31 -9.86 1.02 2.61
N GLY A 32 -10.03 1.60 3.81
CA GLY A 32 -10.77 0.97 4.90
C GLY A 32 -12.22 0.67 4.52
N GLU A 33 -12.90 1.62 3.88
CA GLU A 33 -14.26 1.46 3.38
C GLU A 33 -14.37 0.34 2.34
N GLN A 34 -13.42 0.26 1.39
CA GLN A 34 -13.44 -0.75 0.33
C GLN A 34 -13.20 -2.18 0.83
N ILE A 35 -12.48 -2.37 1.93
CA ILE A 35 -12.22 -3.69 2.54
C ILE A 35 -13.04 -3.92 3.83
N GLY A 36 -14.01 -3.05 4.13
CA GLY A 36 -14.91 -3.22 5.27
C GLY A 36 -14.28 -3.08 6.66
N VAL A 37 -13.16 -2.36 6.78
CA VAL A 37 -12.44 -2.14 8.06
C VAL A 37 -12.37 -0.67 8.44
N HIS A 38 -12.18 -0.41 9.74
CA HIS A 38 -12.02 0.96 10.21
C HIS A 38 -10.63 1.51 9.79
N HIS A 39 -10.54 2.77 9.34
CA HIS A 39 -9.28 3.38 8.84
C HIS A 39 -8.07 3.23 9.78
N ARG A 40 -8.29 3.16 11.11
CA ARG A 40 -7.21 2.93 12.10
C ARG A 40 -6.57 1.55 12.01
N GLN A 41 -7.26 0.57 11.45
CA GLN A 41 -6.78 -0.80 11.26
C GLN A 41 -5.96 -0.95 9.97
N VAL A 42 -6.19 -0.07 8.99
CA VAL A 42 -5.50 -0.10 7.69
C VAL A 42 -3.98 -0.06 7.83
N GLY A 43 -3.43 0.70 8.77
CA GLY A 43 -1.98 0.73 9.00
C GLY A 43 -1.38 -0.64 9.30
N ARG A 44 -2.09 -1.50 10.04
CA ARG A 44 -1.65 -2.87 10.33
C ARG A 44 -1.68 -3.75 9.08
N ILE A 45 -2.75 -3.64 8.30
CA ILE A 45 -2.91 -4.35 7.02
C ILE A 45 -1.79 -3.96 6.05
N LEU A 46 -1.47 -2.67 5.95
CA LEU A 46 -0.38 -2.17 5.12
C LEU A 46 0.99 -2.67 5.57
N GLY A 47 1.20 -2.88 6.88
CA GLY A 47 2.42 -3.49 7.40
C GLY A 47 2.62 -4.92 6.87
N ILE A 48 1.55 -5.73 6.85
CA ILE A 48 1.58 -7.10 6.30
C ILE A 48 1.86 -7.06 4.80
N ILE A 49 1.17 -6.19 4.05
CA ILE A 49 1.41 -6.03 2.61
C ILE A 49 2.87 -5.66 2.34
N ARG A 50 3.40 -4.67 3.07
CA ARG A 50 4.78 -4.21 2.91
C ARG A 50 5.78 -5.32 3.22
N ASP A 51 5.73 -5.88 4.43
CA ASP A 51 6.83 -6.68 4.97
C ASP A 51 6.71 -8.17 4.58
N GLU A 52 5.50 -8.69 4.41
CA GLU A 52 5.28 -10.12 4.18
C GLU A 52 4.91 -10.46 2.74
N ILE A 53 4.26 -9.54 2.01
CA ILE A 53 3.78 -9.79 0.65
C ILE A 53 4.71 -9.18 -0.40
N CYS A 54 5.03 -7.87 -0.30
CA CYS A 54 5.87 -7.17 -1.27
C CYS A 54 7.37 -7.40 -1.03
N ARG A 55 7.88 -7.12 0.19
CA ARG A 55 9.32 -7.20 0.49
C ARG A 55 9.86 -8.61 0.60
N ARG A 56 9.03 -9.60 0.90
CA ARG A 56 9.49 -10.99 1.10
C ARG A 56 10.04 -11.56 -0.21
N GLY A 57 11.36 -11.55 -0.34
CA GLY A 57 12.06 -12.00 -1.55
C GLY A 57 12.04 -10.98 -2.69
N GLU A 58 11.88 -9.68 -2.39
CA GLU A 58 11.93 -8.57 -3.36
C GLU A 58 10.95 -8.74 -4.54
N ARG A 59 9.77 -9.28 -4.26
CA ARG A 59 8.81 -9.70 -5.28
C ARG A 59 8.14 -8.54 -6.01
N ALA A 60 7.87 -7.45 -5.29
CA ALA A 60 7.16 -6.31 -5.85
C ALA A 60 7.49 -5.00 -5.12
N PRO A 61 7.34 -3.84 -5.79
CA PRO A 61 7.38 -2.53 -5.14
C PRO A 61 6.38 -2.38 -4.00
N MET A 62 6.64 -1.42 -3.12
CA MET A 62 5.89 -1.24 -1.88
C MET A 62 4.53 -0.56 -2.11
N LEU A 63 3.46 -1.33 -2.37
CA LEU A 63 2.11 -0.79 -2.60
C LEU A 63 1.57 0.11 -1.47
N ASN A 64 2.09 -0.04 -0.24
CA ASN A 64 1.64 0.76 0.89
C ASN A 64 1.98 2.26 0.76
N VAL A 65 2.88 2.64 -0.15
CA VAL A 65 3.21 4.06 -0.44
C VAL A 65 2.11 4.79 -1.23
N LEU A 66 1.13 4.06 -1.74
CA LEU A 66 -0.05 4.64 -2.39
C LEU A 66 -1.11 5.13 -1.39
N VAL A 67 -0.98 4.75 -0.12
CA VAL A 67 -1.97 5.11 0.90
C VAL A 67 -1.60 6.41 1.61
N VAL A 68 -2.40 7.44 1.38
CA VAL A 68 -2.14 8.81 1.83
C VAL A 68 -3.11 9.28 2.91
N ARG A 69 -2.72 10.32 3.64
CA ARG A 69 -3.65 10.99 4.56
C ARG A 69 -4.58 11.92 3.78
N LYS A 70 -5.84 12.03 4.23
CA LYS A 70 -6.90 12.82 3.57
C LYS A 70 -6.59 14.32 3.50
N ASP A 71 -5.83 14.82 4.46
CA ASP A 71 -5.55 16.24 4.67
C ASP A 71 -4.30 16.75 3.95
N GLN A 72 -3.36 15.88 3.59
CA GLN A 72 -2.05 16.31 3.06
C GLN A 72 -1.66 15.67 1.73
N GLY A 73 -2.30 14.59 1.28
CA GLY A 73 -1.83 13.85 0.08
C GLY A 73 -0.48 13.16 0.27
N VAL A 74 0.12 13.27 1.46
CA VAL A 74 1.36 12.60 1.86
C VAL A 74 1.01 11.30 2.61
N PRO A 75 1.72 10.20 2.38
CA PRO A 75 1.61 8.99 3.18
C PRO A 75 1.96 9.24 4.65
N GLY A 76 1.39 8.45 5.57
CA GLY A 76 1.71 8.58 6.99
C GLY A 76 3.21 8.43 7.29
N THR A 77 3.68 9.08 8.35
CA THR A 77 5.09 9.16 8.79
C THR A 77 5.83 7.84 9.03
N GLU A 78 5.14 6.69 8.94
CA GLU A 78 5.72 5.34 9.14
C GLU A 78 5.66 4.47 7.87
N VAL A 79 5.29 5.05 6.73
CA VAL A 79 5.03 4.32 5.47
C VAL A 79 6.27 3.58 4.96
N LEU A 80 7.49 4.11 5.18
CA LEU A 80 8.71 3.48 4.66
C LEU A 80 9.43 2.56 5.66
N ALA A 81 9.16 2.69 6.97
CA ALA A 81 9.62 1.91 8.15
C ALA A 81 9.86 2.83 9.37
N GLU A 82 10.14 2.28 10.55
CA GLU A 82 10.34 3.02 11.82
C GLU A 82 11.39 4.15 11.76
N ARG A 83 12.36 4.09 10.84
CA ARG A 83 13.36 5.16 10.66
C ARG A 83 12.84 6.39 9.91
N SER A 84 11.74 6.25 9.16
CA SER A 84 11.18 7.35 8.36
C SER A 84 10.53 8.46 9.19
N ARG A 85 10.08 8.16 10.43
CA ARG A 85 9.54 9.14 11.38
C ARG A 85 10.52 10.23 11.82
N TYR A 86 11.83 10.00 11.61
CA TYR A 86 12.89 10.94 11.98
C TYR A 86 13.42 11.72 10.78
N LEU A 87 12.87 11.47 9.58
CA LEU A 87 13.23 12.23 8.40
C LEU A 87 12.54 13.60 8.43
N PRO A 88 13.22 14.66 7.98
CA PRO A 88 12.56 15.89 7.57
C PRO A 88 11.45 15.62 6.55
N GLU A 89 10.38 16.43 6.57
CA GLU A 89 9.19 16.26 5.73
C GLU A 89 9.52 16.21 4.24
N ASP A 90 10.38 17.13 3.76
CA ASP A 90 10.86 17.18 2.36
C ASP A 90 11.59 15.89 1.96
N LYS A 91 12.38 15.31 2.87
CA LYS A 91 13.09 14.05 2.63
C LYS A 91 12.16 12.85 2.65
N LEU A 92 11.12 12.89 3.47
CA LEU A 92 10.09 11.86 3.49
C LEU A 92 9.29 11.88 2.17
N GLU A 93 8.84 13.06 1.75
CA GLU A 93 8.11 13.26 0.50
C GLU A 93 8.92 12.79 -0.71
N ALA A 94 10.20 13.19 -0.80
CA ALA A 94 11.07 12.77 -1.90
C ALA A 94 11.22 11.24 -2.00
N LYS A 95 11.39 10.56 -0.85
CA LYS A 95 11.50 9.08 -0.82
C LYS A 95 10.17 8.40 -1.12
N VAL A 96 9.07 8.97 -0.65
CA VAL A 96 7.73 8.48 -1.01
C VAL A 96 7.54 8.58 -2.51
N ALA A 97 7.88 9.71 -3.12
CA ALA A 97 7.72 9.94 -4.55
C ALA A 97 8.56 8.96 -5.38
N GLU A 98 9.79 8.67 -4.94
CA GLU A 98 10.66 7.64 -5.55
C GLU A 98 9.97 6.26 -5.53
N HIS A 99 9.46 5.83 -4.38
CA HIS A 99 8.78 4.54 -4.29
C HIS A 99 7.43 4.51 -5.01
N GLN A 100 6.71 5.63 -5.07
CA GLN A 100 5.49 5.75 -5.88
C GLN A 100 5.83 5.60 -7.36
N HIS A 101 6.93 6.20 -7.83
CA HIS A 101 7.40 6.03 -9.19
C HIS A 101 7.71 4.55 -9.52
N ASP A 102 8.39 3.84 -8.61
CA ASP A 102 8.65 2.40 -8.77
C ASP A 102 7.34 1.59 -8.86
N VAL A 103 6.37 1.90 -8.00
CA VAL A 103 5.06 1.23 -7.97
C VAL A 103 4.28 1.48 -9.26
N PHE A 104 4.26 2.73 -9.75
CA PHE A 104 3.54 3.11 -10.97
C PHE A 104 4.20 2.59 -12.25
N SER A 105 5.52 2.36 -12.23
CA SER A 105 6.28 1.89 -13.40
C SER A 105 6.45 0.37 -13.45
N TYR A 106 5.87 -0.36 -12.50
CA TYR A 106 6.02 -1.81 -12.42
C TYR A 106 4.96 -2.55 -13.25
N ASP A 107 5.39 -3.19 -14.33
CA ASP A 107 4.50 -3.90 -15.27
C ASP A 107 4.05 -5.28 -14.77
N GLY A 108 4.70 -5.82 -13.72
CA GLY A 108 4.46 -7.19 -13.21
C GLY A 108 3.21 -7.34 -12.33
N TRP A 109 2.35 -6.33 -12.20
CA TRP A 109 1.24 -6.35 -11.26
C TRP A 109 0.20 -7.45 -11.52
N ASP A 110 -0.06 -7.76 -12.78
CA ASP A 110 -1.05 -8.80 -13.13
C ASP A 110 -0.52 -10.20 -12.83
N GLU A 111 0.75 -10.46 -13.09
CA GLU A 111 1.43 -11.70 -12.70
C GLU A 111 1.49 -11.82 -11.17
N PHE A 112 1.83 -10.73 -10.48
CA PHE A 112 1.85 -10.68 -9.02
C PHE A 112 0.48 -11.02 -8.41
N LEU A 113 -0.62 -10.48 -8.93
CA LEU A 113 -1.97 -10.86 -8.48
C LEU A 113 -2.28 -12.35 -8.72
N ALA A 114 -1.90 -12.86 -9.90
CA ALA A 114 -2.12 -14.25 -10.26
C ALA A 114 -1.37 -15.22 -9.34
N GLU A 115 -0.13 -14.90 -8.95
CA GLU A 115 0.64 -15.68 -7.96
C GLU A 115 -0.04 -15.75 -6.60
N GLN A 116 -0.75 -14.69 -6.21
CA GLN A 116 -1.51 -14.66 -4.96
C GLN A 116 -2.87 -15.38 -5.08
N GLY A 117 -3.24 -15.87 -6.26
CA GLY A 117 -4.55 -16.45 -6.56
C GLY A 117 -5.68 -15.42 -6.57
N LEU A 118 -5.35 -14.16 -6.86
CA LEU A 118 -6.28 -13.03 -6.88
C LEU A 118 -6.55 -12.57 -8.33
N LYS A 119 -7.63 -11.81 -8.52
CA LYS A 119 -7.98 -11.21 -9.80
C LYS A 119 -7.90 -9.68 -9.71
N PRO A 120 -7.54 -8.99 -10.81
CA PRO A 120 -7.66 -7.53 -10.88
C PRO A 120 -9.09 -7.09 -10.62
N VAL A 121 -9.23 -5.93 -9.99
CA VAL A 121 -10.52 -5.22 -9.86
C VAL A 121 -10.49 -4.03 -10.79
N GLU A 122 -11.65 -3.72 -11.40
CA GLU A 122 -11.80 -2.55 -12.28
C GLU A 122 -11.77 -1.23 -11.52
#